data_AF-D7NBZ6-F1
#
_entry.id   AF-D7NBZ6-F1
#
_cell.length_a   1.000
_cell.length_b   1.000
_cell.length_c   1.000
_cell.angle_alpha   90.00
_cell.angle_beta   90.00
_cell.angle_gamma   90.00
#
_symmetry.space_group_name_H-M   'P 1'
#
loop_
_entity.id
_entity.type
_entity.pdbx_description
1 polymer ?
#
loop_
_entity_poly.entity_id
_entity_poly.type
_entity_poly.pdbx_seq_one_letter_code
_entity_poly.pdbx_strand_id
1 'polypeptide(L)' 'MGITVFNHAQLEMLKMMSRVTDERILDDLRQAVSDFFARKAQEEIDRLWDSGELNEEKVERFKTLHERTPYK' A
#
# COMPACT_ATOMS: atom_id res chain seq x y z
N MET A 1 2.98 27.30 -6.19
CA MET A 1 2.31 26.28 -5.38
C MET A 1 1.38 25.49 -6.28
N GLY A 2 1.59 24.18 -6.44
CA GLY A 2 0.67 23.33 -7.20
C GLY A 2 -0.59 23.08 -6.37
N ILE A 3 -1.76 23.25 -6.97
CA ILE A 3 -3.04 22.97 -6.30
C ILE A 3 -3.14 21.44 -6.18
N THR A 4 -3.10 20.92 -4.95
CA THR A 4 -3.35 19.49 -4.73
C THR A 4 -4.82 19.20 -5.00
N VAL A 5 -5.11 18.48 -6.09
CA VAL A 5 -6.46 17.99 -6.39
C VAL A 5 -6.58 16.58 -5.86
N PHE A 6 -7.36 16.40 -4.80
CA PHE A 6 -7.66 15.07 -4.26
C PHE A 6 -8.69 14.36 -5.12
N ASN A 7 -8.49 13.06 -5.35
CA ASN A 7 -9.49 12.21 -5.97
C ASN A 7 -10.65 11.93 -4.99
N HIS A 8 -11.72 11.32 -5.50
CA HIS A 8 -12.91 11.06 -4.69
C HIS A 8 -12.63 10.23 -3.44
N ALA A 9 -11.85 9.14 -3.55
CA ALA A 9 -11.51 8.28 -2.41
C ALA A 9 -10.71 9.04 -1.34
N GLN A 10 -9.77 9.89 -1.76
CA GLN A 10 -8.99 10.74 -0.85
C GLN A 10 -9.89 11.74 -0.11
N LEU A 11 -10.85 12.37 -0.80
CA LEU A 11 -11.81 13.28 -0.17
C LEU A 11 -12.72 12.57 0.84
N GLU A 12 -13.22 11.37 0.52
CA GLU A 12 -14.05 10.59 1.45
C GLU A 12 -13.25 10.17 2.70
N MET A 13 -11.99 9.76 2.53
CA MET A 13 -11.11 9.49 3.67
C MET A 13 -10.92 10.73 4.54
N LEU A 14 -10.63 11.90 3.95
CA LEU A 14 -10.51 13.15 4.70
C LEU A 14 -11.78 13.49 5.50
N LYS A 15 -12.96 13.30 4.91
CA LYS A 15 -14.25 13.50 5.62
C LYS A 15 -14.38 12.56 6.81
N MET A 16 -14.05 11.28 6.67
CA MET A 16 -14.10 10.33 7.79
C MET A 16 -13.11 10.69 8.89
N MET A 17 -11.86 11.03 8.52
CA MET A 17 -10.80 11.41 9.45
C MET A 17 -11.09 12.70 10.19
N SER A 18 -11.85 13.64 9.60
CA SER A 18 -12.18 14.91 10.26
C SER A 18 -12.96 14.78 11.57
N ARG A 19 -13.51 13.59 11.84
CA ARG A 19 -14.21 13.28 13.10
C ARG A 19 -13.33 12.58 14.13
N VAL A 20 -12.11 12.18 13.75
CA VAL A 20 -11.15 11.52 14.64
C VAL A 20 -10.33 12.61 15.33
N THR A 21 -10.62 12.86 16.60
CA THR A 21 -9.93 13.87 17.41
C THR A 21 -8.98 13.28 18.45
N ASP A 22 -9.02 11.97 18.64
CA ASP A 22 -8.17 11.22 19.57
C ASP A 22 -7.03 10.56 18.80
N GLU A 23 -5.78 10.83 19.21
CA GLU A 23 -4.56 10.28 18.58
C GLU A 23 -4.53 8.75 18.61
N ARG A 24 -5.06 8.11 19.66
CA ARG A 24 -5.09 6.65 19.76
C ARG A 24 -5.98 6.03 18.68
N ILE A 25 -7.12 6.67 18.42
CA ILE A 25 -8.04 6.25 17.37
C ILE A 25 -7.41 6.46 15.98
N LEU A 26 -6.63 7.52 15.81
CA LEU A 26 -5.88 7.75 14.59
C LEU A 26 -4.83 6.65 14.35
N ASP A 27 -4.14 6.20 15.40
CA ASP A 27 -3.19 5.10 15.31
C ASP A 27 -3.85 3.77 14.96
N ASP A 28 -4.98 3.44 15.61
CA ASP A 28 -5.75 2.22 15.29
C ASP A 28 -6.22 2.24 13.84
N LEU A 29 -6.67 3.40 13.35
CA LEU A 29 -7.13 3.56 11.98
C LEU A 29 -5.98 3.50 10.97
N ARG A 30 -4.82 4.06 11.29
CA ARG A 30 -3.59 3.92 10.50
C ARG A 30 -3.22 2.44 10.39
N GLN A 31 -3.26 1.70 11.50
CA GLN A 31 -2.98 0.27 11.50
C GLN A 31 -3.98 -0.49 10.63
N ALA A 32 -5.29 -0.22 10.77
CA ALA A 32 -6.32 -0.89 9.96
C ALA A 32 -6.15 -0.66 8.45
N VAL A 33 -5.77 0.56 8.04
CA VAL A 33 -5.48 0.87 6.63
C VAL A 33 -4.22 0.14 6.16
N SER A 34 -3.16 0.12 6.98
CA SER A 34 -1.93 -0.64 6.68
C SER A 34 -2.21 -2.13 6.52
N ASP A 35 -2.98 -2.73 7.44
CA ASP A 35 -3.36 -4.13 7.40
C ASP A 35 -4.20 -4.49 6.18
N PHE A 36 -5.10 -3.59 5.76
CA PHE A 36 -5.88 -3.76 4.54
C PHE A 36 -4.97 -3.89 3.31
N PHE A 37 -4.00 -2.98 3.14
CA PHE A 37 -3.08 -3.04 2.00
C PHE A 37 -2.09 -4.20 2.11
N ALA A 38 -1.60 -4.53 3.30
CA ALA A 38 -0.75 -5.70 3.52
C ALA A 38 -1.46 -6.99 3.11
N ARG A 39 -2.73 -7.16 3.51
CA ARG A 39 -3.55 -8.30 3.10
C ARG A 39 -3.76 -8.33 1.58
N LYS A 40 -4.04 -7.18 0.94
CA LYS A 40 -4.15 -7.12 -0.52
C LYS A 40 -2.86 -7.47 -1.23
N ALA A 41 -1.72 -7.04 -0.72
CA ALA A 41 -0.42 -7.42 -1.26
C ALA A 41 -0.16 -8.92 -1.11
N GLN A 42 -0.52 -9.52 0.03
CA GLN A 42 -0.38 -10.96 0.23
C GLN A 42 -1.29 -11.76 -0.70
N GLU A 43 -2.58 -11.39 -0.82
CA GLU A 43 -3.54 -12.01 -1.76
C GLU A 43 -3.02 -11.97 -3.20
N GLU A 44 -2.37 -10.88 -3.59
CA GLU A 44 -1.75 -10.72 -4.91
C GLU A 44 -0.55 -11.67 -5.10
N ILE A 45 0.35 -11.72 -4.11
CA ILE A 45 1.52 -12.61 -4.12
C ILE A 45 1.09 -14.07 -4.22
N ASP A 46 0.10 -14.48 -3.42
CA ASP A 46 -0.44 -15.83 -3.43
C ASP A 46 -1.02 -16.17 -4.81
N ARG A 47 -1.80 -15.26 -5.40
CA ARG A 47 -2.35 -15.45 -6.75
C ARG A 47 -1.25 -15.61 -7.81
N LEU A 48 -0.20 -14.79 -7.75
CA LEU A 48 0.93 -14.86 -8.68
C LEU A 48 1.71 -16.17 -8.51
N TRP A 49 1.81 -16.68 -7.28
CA TRP A 49 2.43 -17.97 -7.00
C TRP A 49 1.61 -19.12 -7.61
N ASP A 50 0.29 -19.11 -7.36
CA ASP A 50 -0.64 -20.13 -7.88
C ASP A 50 -0.71 -20.13 -9.41
N SER A 51 -0.59 -18.97 -10.06
CA SER A 51 -0.55 -18.88 -11.53
C SER A 51 0.81 -19.30 -12.14
N GLY A 52 1.84 -19.47 -11.32
CA GLY A 52 3.22 -19.72 -11.74
C GLY A 52 3.93 -18.47 -12.32
N GLU A 53 3.26 -17.31 -12.30
CA GLU A 53 3.85 -16.03 -12.68
C GLU A 53 4.91 -15.57 -11.68
N LEU A 54 4.81 -15.99 -10.42
CA LEU A 54 5.83 -15.92 -9.40
C LEU A 54 6.26 -17.33 -9.02
N ASN A 55 7.57 -17.52 -8.83
CA ASN A 55 8.15 -18.79 -8.40
C ASN A 55 9.51 -18.54 -7.75
N GLU A 56 10.09 -19.59 -7.15
CA GLU A 56 11.37 -19.55 -6.43
C GLU A 56 12.48 -18.87 -7.26
N GLU A 57 12.63 -19.24 -8.54
CA GLU A 57 13.65 -18.70 -9.43
C GLU A 57 13.48 -17.19 -9.66
N LYS A 58 12.24 -16.73 -9.85
CA LYS A 58 11.92 -15.30 -9.98
C LYS A 58 12.20 -14.53 -8.69
N VAL A 59 11.86 -15.09 -7.53
CA VAL A 59 12.14 -14.50 -6.22
C VAL A 59 13.65 -14.36 -5.99
N GLU A 60 14.44 -15.38 -6.33
CA GLU A 60 15.90 -15.30 -6.23
C GLU A 60 16.48 -14.19 -7.12
N ARG A 61 15.95 -14.00 -8.34
CA ARG A 61 16.37 -12.89 -9.19
C ARG A 61 16.11 -11.52 -8.57
N PHE A 62 15.01 -11.35 -7.82
CA PHE A 62 14.70 -10.08 -7.15
C PHE A 62 15.80 -9.63 -6.18
N LYS A 63 16.53 -10.55 -5.54
CA LYS A 63 17.66 -10.20 -4.66
C LYS A 63 18.78 -9.46 -5.39
N THR A 64 18.92 -9.71 -6.69
CA THR A 64 19.95 -9.11 -7.54
C THR A 64 19.43 -7.92 -8.36
N LEU A 65 18.13 -7.63 -8.30
CA LEU A 65 17.54 -6.49 -9.00
C LEU A 65 17.84 -5.19 -8.26
N HIS A 66 18.35 -4.22 -9.01
CA HIS A 66 18.63 -2.86 -8.53
C HIS A 66 17.61 -1.87 -9.12
N GLU A 67 16.31 -2.17 -8.95
CA GLU A 67 15.17 -1.36 -9.39
C GLU A 67 14.94 -0.10 -8.53
N ARG A 68 16.00 0.46 -7.93
CA ARG A 68 15.87 1.71 -7.19
C ARG A 68 15.46 2.82 -8.14
N THR A 69 14.57 3.70 -7.68
CA THR A 69 14.22 4.92 -8.41
C THR A 69 15.51 5.71 -8.69
N PRO A 70 15.83 6.02 -9.97
CA PRO A 70 17.02 6.81 -10.29
C PRO A 70 16.95 8.16 -9.56
N TYR A 71 18.04 8.54 -8.91
CA TYR A 71 18.15 9.86 -8.32
C TYR A 71 18.18 10.91 -9.45
N LYS A 72 17.29 11.90 -9.36
CA LYS A 72 17.28 13.09 -10.23
C LYS A 72 18.02 14.24 -9.55
#